data_AF-A0A4Y9LTU2-F1
#
_entry.id   AF-A0A4Y9LTU2-F1
#
_cell.length_a   1.000
_cell.length_b   1.000
_cell.length_c   1.000
_cell.angle_alpha   90.00
_cell.angle_beta   90.00
_cell.angle_gamma   90.00
#
_symmetry.space_group_name_H-M   'P 1'
#
loop_
_entity.id
_entity.type
_entity.pdbx_description
1 polymer ?
#
loop_
_entity_poly.entity_id
_entity_poly.type
_entity_poly.pdbx_seq_one_letter_code
_entity_poly.pdbx_strand_id
1 'polypeptide(L)'
;MTRPPRGHTTEVVYRLYETVDELTQVIENARGVPMSGSCMVPRDLVLDLLDDLRESLPEDVQAAGAIVEQRTEILQQAQAEAERLTGRTRTESEQLLAQARRQRDEILGTARRQRDDLLTRTQEEAEQIVAEAEADAEALLAEGRQLRAQMIAEAQAEHERLITETEVYRSAVDRADELGAQSHAEAARMRGEVDEYVDTRLAEFGTTLERMLRSVEKARSTLREA
;
A
#
# COMPACT_ATOMS: atom_id res chain seq x y z
N MET A 1 -30.90 -72.67 23.94
CA MET A 1 -29.70 -73.50 23.70
C MET A 1 -29.67 -74.62 24.72
N THR A 2 -30.33 -75.72 24.43
CA THR A 2 -30.26 -76.97 25.19
C THR A 2 -29.03 -77.70 24.68
N ARG A 3 -28.05 -77.90 25.56
CA ARG A 3 -26.85 -78.67 25.24
C ARG A 3 -27.26 -80.14 24.99
N PRO A 4 -26.91 -80.76 23.85
CA PRO A 4 -27.22 -82.17 23.66
C PRO A 4 -26.42 -83.03 24.65
N PRO A 5 -26.97 -84.18 25.09
CA PRO A 5 -26.29 -85.08 26.01
C PRO A 5 -25.01 -85.63 25.38
N ARG A 6 -23.89 -85.54 26.11
CA ARG A 6 -22.53 -85.96 25.66
C ARG A 6 -22.40 -87.44 25.22
N GLY A 7 -23.43 -88.27 25.41
CA GLY A 7 -23.43 -89.69 25.03
C GLY A 7 -23.60 -89.90 23.51
N HIS A 8 -24.53 -89.18 22.87
CA HIS A 8 -24.89 -89.41 21.47
C HIS A 8 -23.77 -89.05 20.49
N THR A 9 -23.07 -87.93 20.69
CA THR A 9 -21.96 -87.53 19.81
C THR A 9 -20.80 -88.52 19.87
N THR A 10 -20.55 -89.11 21.05
CA THR A 10 -19.46 -90.07 21.23
C THR A 10 -19.79 -91.40 20.54
N GLU A 11 -21.04 -91.87 20.67
CA GLU A 11 -21.56 -93.09 20.04
C GLU A 11 -21.56 -93.00 18.50
N VAL A 12 -22.00 -91.88 17.93
CA VAL A 12 -22.00 -91.65 16.47
C VAL A 12 -20.59 -91.57 15.90
N VAL A 13 -19.66 -90.92 16.60
CA VAL A 13 -18.25 -90.85 16.18
C VAL A 13 -17.58 -92.23 16.23
N TYR A 14 -17.83 -93.04 17.26
CA TYR A 14 -17.34 -94.42 17.31
C TYR A 14 -17.91 -95.26 16.15
N ARG A 15 -19.20 -95.10 15.82
CA ARG A 15 -19.85 -95.80 14.71
C ARG A 15 -19.25 -95.43 13.35
N LEU A 16 -18.95 -94.15 13.12
CA LEU A 16 -18.29 -93.68 11.91
C LEU A 16 -16.91 -94.33 11.73
N TYR A 17 -16.09 -94.34 12.78
CA TYR A 17 -14.78 -94.99 12.74
C TYR A 17 -14.90 -96.51 12.54
N GLU A 18 -15.90 -97.14 13.15
CA GLU A 18 -16.20 -98.57 12.97
C GLU A 18 -16.60 -98.89 11.53
N THR A 19 -17.47 -98.08 10.90
CA THR A 19 -17.84 -98.27 9.49
C THR A 19 -16.66 -98.02 8.53
N VAL A 20 -15.77 -97.07 8.84
CA VAL A 20 -14.51 -96.87 8.08
C VAL A 20 -13.57 -98.07 8.22
N ASP A 21 -13.43 -98.59 9.43
CA ASP A 21 -12.60 -99.77 9.71
C ASP A 21 -13.18 -101.03 9.03
N GLU A 22 -14.50 -101.20 9.02
CA GLU A 22 -15.17 -102.28 8.29
C GLU A 22 -14.99 -102.15 6.77
N LEU A 23 -15.12 -100.94 6.21
CA LEU A 23 -14.85 -100.69 4.79
C LEU A 23 -13.39 -101.02 4.44
N THR A 24 -12.46 -100.63 5.32
CA THR A 24 -11.03 -100.93 5.19
C THR A 24 -10.81 -102.44 5.21
N GLN A 25 -11.45 -103.15 6.14
CA GLN A 25 -11.32 -104.60 6.28
C GLN A 25 -11.93 -105.37 5.10
N VAL A 26 -13.03 -104.89 4.51
CA VAL A 26 -13.59 -105.46 3.27
C VAL A 26 -12.61 -105.30 2.10
N ILE A 27 -11.92 -104.16 2.00
CA ILE A 27 -10.92 -103.90 0.95
C ILE A 27 -9.66 -104.74 1.16
N GLU A 28 -9.18 -104.86 2.40
CA GLU A 28 -7.99 -105.65 2.75
C GLU A 28 -8.19 -107.16 2.50
N ASN A 29 -9.41 -107.67 2.73
CA ASN A 29 -9.76 -109.08 2.50
C ASN A 29 -10.35 -109.34 1.11
N ALA A 30 -10.41 -108.32 0.25
CA ALA A 30 -10.97 -108.43 -1.08
C ALA A 30 -10.12 -109.36 -1.96
N ARG A 31 -10.79 -110.12 -2.83
CA ARG A 31 -10.11 -111.12 -3.65
C ARG A 31 -9.33 -110.42 -4.77
N GLY A 32 -8.00 -110.47 -4.70
CA GLY A 32 -7.13 -109.92 -5.75
C GLY A 32 -7.37 -110.58 -7.11
N VAL A 33 -7.38 -109.79 -8.17
CA VAL A 33 -7.45 -110.29 -9.55
C VAL A 33 -6.01 -110.64 -9.99
N PRO A 34 -5.74 -111.87 -10.47
CA PRO A 34 -4.39 -112.28 -10.82
C PRO A 34 -3.73 -111.34 -11.85
N MET A 35 -2.46 -111.01 -11.63
CA MET A 35 -1.67 -110.09 -12.49
C MET A 35 -2.18 -108.63 -12.55
N SER A 36 -2.99 -108.18 -11.59
CA SER A 36 -3.42 -106.77 -11.45
C SER A 36 -3.34 -106.32 -9.98
N GLY A 37 -3.19 -105.01 -9.75
CA GLY A 37 -3.37 -104.40 -8.42
C GLY A 37 -4.84 -104.24 -8.01
N SER A 38 -5.78 -104.67 -8.86
CA SER A 38 -7.21 -104.59 -8.60
C SER A 38 -7.70 -105.74 -7.72
N CYS A 39 -8.60 -105.43 -6.81
CA CYS A 39 -9.31 -106.40 -5.99
C CYS A 39 -10.80 -106.40 -6.34
N MET A 40 -11.43 -107.58 -6.27
CA MET A 40 -12.86 -107.76 -6.47
C MET A 40 -13.55 -107.66 -5.11
N VAL A 41 -14.32 -106.60 -4.93
CA VAL A 41 -15.16 -106.36 -3.76
C VAL A 41 -16.63 -106.61 -4.09
N PRO A 42 -17.42 -107.15 -3.15
CA PRO A 42 -18.87 -107.25 -3.32
C PRO A 42 -19.45 -105.84 -3.40
N ARG A 43 -19.95 -105.47 -4.59
CA ARG A 43 -20.47 -104.13 -4.87
C ARG A 43 -21.55 -103.71 -3.88
N ASP A 44 -22.47 -104.62 -3.56
CA ASP A 44 -23.62 -104.31 -2.70
C ASP A 44 -23.17 -104.00 -1.26
N LEU A 45 -22.26 -104.81 -0.70
CA LEU A 45 -21.68 -104.58 0.63
C LEU A 45 -20.90 -103.25 0.72
N VAL A 46 -20.15 -102.89 -0.32
CA VAL A 46 -19.42 -101.61 -0.35
C VAL A 46 -20.36 -100.43 -0.46
N LEU A 47 -21.45 -100.56 -1.23
CA LEU A 47 -22.47 -99.51 -1.31
C LEU A 47 -23.21 -99.36 0.01
N ASP A 48 -23.58 -100.46 0.68
CA ASP A 48 -24.22 -100.44 1.99
C ASP A 48 -23.33 -99.77 3.04
N LEU A 49 -22.04 -100.12 3.11
CA LEU A 49 -21.08 -99.48 4.02
C LEU A 49 -20.83 -97.99 3.68
N LEU A 50 -20.88 -97.62 2.39
CA LEU A 50 -20.79 -96.21 1.98
C LEU A 50 -22.06 -95.42 2.34
N ASP A 51 -23.23 -96.05 2.25
CA ASP A 51 -24.50 -95.46 2.66
C ASP A 51 -24.56 -95.34 4.19
N ASP A 52 -24.13 -96.36 4.94
CA ASP A 52 -23.97 -96.31 6.41
C ASP A 52 -22.95 -95.24 6.83
N LEU A 53 -21.83 -95.10 6.11
CA LEU A 53 -20.84 -94.06 6.35
C LEU A 53 -21.44 -92.66 6.09
N ARG A 54 -22.26 -92.54 5.04
CA ARG A 54 -22.93 -91.29 4.66
C ARG A 54 -24.03 -90.91 5.64
N GLU A 55 -24.74 -91.89 6.20
CA GLU A 55 -25.83 -91.72 7.17
C GLU A 55 -25.29 -91.55 8.61
N SER A 56 -24.09 -92.08 8.90
CA SER A 56 -23.37 -91.89 10.16
C SER A 56 -22.50 -90.64 10.20
N LEU A 57 -22.34 -89.92 9.07
CA LEU A 57 -21.72 -88.60 9.07
C LEU A 57 -22.46 -87.72 10.09
N PRO A 58 -21.80 -87.23 11.15
CA PRO A 58 -22.48 -86.49 12.19
C PRO A 58 -23.16 -85.26 11.60
N GLU A 59 -24.39 -84.97 12.01
CA GLU A 59 -25.10 -83.73 11.65
C GLU A 59 -24.23 -82.49 11.93
N ASP A 60 -23.35 -82.57 12.93
CA ASP A 60 -22.36 -81.55 13.29
C ASP A 60 -21.35 -81.22 12.16
N VAL A 61 -20.95 -82.21 11.34
CA VAL A 61 -20.00 -81.99 10.22
C VAL A 61 -20.70 -81.32 9.03
N GLN A 62 -21.93 -81.71 8.73
CA GLN A 62 -22.74 -81.05 7.70
C GLN A 62 -23.10 -79.62 8.14
N ALA A 63 -23.46 -79.43 9.41
CA ALA A 63 -23.68 -78.12 10.00
C ALA A 63 -22.41 -77.25 9.95
N ALA A 64 -21.23 -77.81 10.23
CA ALA A 64 -19.97 -77.10 10.11
C ALA A 64 -19.68 -76.64 8.67
N GLY A 65 -19.97 -77.48 7.66
CA GLY A 65 -19.86 -77.11 6.25
C GLY A 65 -20.76 -75.93 5.88
N ALA A 66 -22.03 -75.98 6.27
CA ALA A 66 -22.99 -74.90 6.04
C ALA A 66 -22.58 -73.59 6.75
N ILE A 67 -22.02 -73.67 7.96
CA ILE A 67 -21.48 -72.50 8.68
C ILE A 67 -20.29 -71.89 7.94
N VAL A 68 -19.39 -72.70 7.38
CA VAL A 68 -18.23 -72.21 6.61
C VAL A 68 -18.70 -71.52 5.33
N GLU A 69 -19.68 -72.09 4.63
CA GLU A 69 -20.26 -71.51 3.43
C GLU A 69 -20.96 -70.17 3.74
N GLN A 70 -21.82 -70.15 4.76
CA GLN A 70 -22.48 -68.94 5.25
C GLN A 70 -21.47 -67.86 5.68
N ARG A 71 -20.40 -68.24 6.38
CA ARG A 71 -19.32 -67.31 6.76
C ARG A 71 -18.61 -66.74 5.53
N THR A 72 -18.35 -67.57 4.52
CA THR A 72 -17.70 -67.15 3.28
C THR A 72 -18.56 -66.13 2.55
N GLU A 73 -19.87 -66.38 2.48
CA GLU A 73 -20.84 -65.47 1.87
C GLU A 73 -20.91 -64.14 2.63
N ILE A 74 -20.97 -64.17 3.97
CA ILE A 74 -20.92 -62.97 4.82
C ILE A 74 -19.63 -62.16 4.59
N LEU A 75 -18.47 -62.82 4.49
CA LEU A 75 -17.20 -62.15 4.25
C LEU A 75 -17.17 -61.47 2.87
N GLN A 76 -17.68 -62.15 1.84
CA GLN A 76 -17.79 -61.56 0.50
C GLN A 76 -18.73 -60.36 0.48
N GLN A 77 -19.89 -60.45 1.12
CA GLN A 77 -20.84 -59.34 1.24
C GLN A 77 -20.23 -58.15 2.00
N ALA A 78 -19.59 -58.41 3.14
CA ALA A 78 -18.93 -57.38 3.94
C ALA A 78 -17.80 -56.70 3.16
N GLN A 79 -17.02 -57.46 2.39
CA GLN A 79 -15.93 -56.91 1.58
C GLN A 79 -16.47 -56.08 0.41
N ALA A 80 -17.50 -56.55 -0.30
CA ALA A 80 -18.16 -55.79 -1.35
C ALA A 80 -18.78 -54.48 -0.81
N GLU A 81 -19.39 -54.52 0.37
CA GLU A 81 -19.95 -53.33 1.02
C GLU A 81 -18.85 -52.35 1.45
N ALA A 82 -17.73 -52.84 2.00
CA ALA A 82 -16.59 -52.01 2.38
C ALA A 82 -15.97 -51.30 1.16
N GLU A 83 -15.81 -52.01 0.04
CA GLU A 83 -15.32 -51.44 -1.22
C GLU A 83 -16.29 -50.39 -1.76
N ARG A 84 -17.60 -50.67 -1.74
CA ARG A 84 -18.64 -49.71 -2.16
C ARG A 84 -18.64 -48.45 -1.30
N LEU A 85 -18.54 -48.60 0.02
CA LEU A 85 -18.49 -47.46 0.94
C LEU A 85 -17.24 -46.62 0.71
N THR A 86 -16.08 -47.27 0.60
CA THR A 86 -14.80 -46.60 0.35
C THR A 86 -14.82 -45.86 -0.99
N GLY A 87 -15.34 -46.48 -2.05
CA GLY A 87 -15.49 -45.85 -3.36
C GLY A 87 -16.41 -44.62 -3.32
N ARG A 88 -17.54 -44.73 -2.60
CA ARG A 88 -18.47 -43.60 -2.41
C ARG A 88 -17.80 -42.44 -1.65
N THR A 89 -17.19 -42.71 -0.51
CA THR A 89 -16.51 -41.68 0.29
C THR A 89 -15.36 -41.03 -0.47
N ARG A 90 -14.61 -41.80 -1.26
CA ARG A 90 -13.54 -41.27 -2.12
C ARG A 90 -14.11 -40.32 -3.17
N THR A 91 -15.18 -40.71 -3.85
CA THR A 91 -15.84 -39.89 -4.87
C THR A 91 -16.39 -38.59 -4.26
N GLU A 92 -17.08 -38.69 -3.12
CA GLU A 92 -17.60 -37.53 -2.38
C GLU A 92 -16.46 -36.58 -1.96
N SER A 93 -15.35 -37.13 -1.45
CA SER A 93 -14.16 -36.34 -1.07
C SER A 93 -13.53 -35.63 -2.25
N GLU A 94 -13.38 -36.32 -3.39
CA GLU A 94 -12.85 -35.74 -4.63
C GLU A 94 -13.75 -34.61 -5.15
N GLN A 95 -15.07 -34.78 -5.10
CA GLN A 95 -16.04 -33.76 -5.47
C GLN A 95 -15.98 -32.53 -4.54
N LEU A 96 -15.91 -32.74 -3.23
CA LEU A 96 -15.77 -31.67 -2.24
C LEU A 96 -14.47 -30.90 -2.44
N LEU A 97 -13.35 -31.58 -2.67
CA LEU A 97 -12.07 -30.93 -2.95
C LEU A 97 -12.12 -30.14 -4.25
N ALA A 98 -12.76 -30.66 -5.30
CA ALA A 98 -12.93 -29.96 -6.56
C ALA A 98 -13.80 -28.69 -6.39
N GLN A 99 -14.88 -28.78 -5.62
CA GLN A 99 -15.73 -27.63 -5.31
C GLN A 99 -14.99 -26.58 -4.48
N ALA A 100 -14.30 -26.99 -3.42
CA ALA A 100 -13.53 -26.10 -2.57
C ALA A 100 -12.41 -25.37 -3.35
N ARG A 101 -11.74 -26.07 -4.28
CA ARG A 101 -10.75 -25.46 -5.17
C ARG A 101 -11.38 -24.42 -6.10
N ARG A 102 -12.50 -24.72 -6.73
CA ARG A 102 -13.23 -23.75 -7.58
C ARG A 102 -13.64 -22.51 -6.80
N GLN A 103 -14.23 -22.70 -5.63
CA GLN A 103 -14.66 -21.59 -4.76
C GLN A 103 -13.46 -20.74 -4.30
N ARG A 104 -12.35 -21.38 -3.91
CA ARG A 104 -11.10 -20.68 -3.58
C ARG A 104 -10.60 -19.85 -4.75
N ASP A 105 -10.56 -20.42 -5.95
CA ASP A 105 -10.04 -19.74 -7.14
C ASP A 105 -10.92 -18.55 -7.54
N GLU A 106 -12.24 -18.67 -7.37
CA GLU A 106 -13.19 -17.56 -7.53
C GLU A 106 -12.94 -16.44 -6.52
N ILE A 107 -12.83 -16.76 -5.22
CA ILE A 107 -12.56 -15.77 -4.16
C ILE A 107 -11.20 -15.08 -4.38
N LEU A 108 -10.16 -15.84 -4.73
CA LEU A 108 -8.86 -15.27 -5.03
C LEU A 108 -8.91 -14.40 -6.29
N GLY A 109 -9.69 -14.79 -7.30
CA GLY A 109 -9.90 -14.01 -8.51
C GLY A 109 -10.61 -12.68 -8.25
N THR A 110 -11.68 -12.68 -7.44
CA THR A 110 -12.38 -11.46 -7.05
C THR A 110 -11.53 -10.56 -6.17
N ALA A 111 -10.86 -11.12 -5.15
CA ALA A 111 -9.97 -10.36 -4.28
C ALA A 111 -8.79 -9.72 -5.04
N ARG A 112 -8.20 -10.44 -6.01
CA ARG A 112 -7.14 -9.88 -6.86
C ARG A 112 -7.64 -8.72 -7.72
N ARG A 113 -8.78 -8.87 -8.39
CA ARG A 113 -9.39 -7.77 -9.17
C ARG A 113 -9.70 -6.56 -8.31
N GLN A 114 -10.32 -6.76 -7.14
CA GLN A 114 -10.62 -5.68 -6.21
C GLN A 114 -9.36 -4.95 -5.73
N ARG A 115 -8.30 -5.70 -5.42
CA ARG A 115 -7.00 -5.13 -5.06
C ARG A 115 -6.42 -4.31 -6.21
N ASP A 116 -6.43 -4.85 -7.43
CA ASP A 116 -5.83 -4.19 -8.59
C ASP A 116 -6.61 -2.91 -8.97
N ASP A 117 -7.95 -2.95 -8.88
CA ASP A 117 -8.82 -1.78 -9.04
C ASP A 117 -8.55 -0.72 -7.96
N LEU A 118 -8.38 -1.12 -6.70
CA LEU A 118 -8.06 -0.21 -5.61
C LEU A 118 -6.70 0.45 -5.83
N LEU A 119 -5.67 -0.34 -6.19
CA LEU A 119 -4.34 0.19 -6.47
C LEU A 119 -4.37 1.22 -7.59
N THR A 120 -5.09 0.92 -8.68
CA THR A 120 -5.26 1.84 -9.81
C THR A 120 -5.92 3.14 -9.37
N ARG A 121 -7.04 3.08 -8.64
CA ARG A 121 -7.71 4.29 -8.12
C ARG A 121 -6.81 5.10 -7.18
N THR A 122 -6.10 4.45 -6.27
CA THR A 122 -5.20 5.16 -5.35
C THR A 122 -4.03 5.82 -6.07
N GLN A 123 -3.56 5.23 -7.18
CA GLN A 123 -2.53 5.83 -8.02
C GLN A 123 -3.08 7.07 -8.75
N GLU A 124 -4.25 6.95 -9.37
CA GLU A 124 -4.93 8.07 -10.03
C GLU A 124 -5.21 9.23 -9.05
N GLU A 125 -5.71 8.93 -7.85
CA GLU A 125 -5.94 9.91 -6.78
C GLU A 125 -4.63 10.58 -6.33
N ALA A 126 -3.56 9.80 -6.14
CA ALA A 126 -2.26 10.34 -5.76
C ALA A 126 -1.67 11.26 -6.84
N GLU A 127 -1.75 10.85 -8.11
CA GLU A 127 -1.33 11.66 -9.25
C GLU A 127 -2.13 12.96 -9.33
N GLN A 128 -3.45 12.91 -9.10
CA GLN A 128 -4.30 14.09 -9.08
C GLN A 128 -3.93 15.06 -7.96
N ILE A 129 -3.70 14.57 -6.73
CA ILE A 129 -3.29 15.40 -5.59
C ILE A 129 -1.95 16.08 -5.87
N VAL A 130 -0.99 15.35 -6.44
CA VAL A 130 0.32 15.92 -6.80
C VAL A 130 0.17 16.99 -7.87
N ALA A 131 -0.62 16.73 -8.92
CA ALA A 131 -0.85 17.70 -9.99
C ALA A 131 -1.53 18.98 -9.48
N GLU A 132 -2.51 18.85 -8.58
CA GLU A 132 -3.18 19.99 -7.94
C GLU A 132 -2.20 20.79 -7.06
N ALA A 133 -1.42 20.12 -6.22
CA ALA A 133 -0.43 20.76 -5.37
C ALA A 133 0.67 21.47 -6.18
N GLU A 134 1.11 20.90 -7.30
CA GLU A 134 2.08 21.53 -8.21
C GLU A 134 1.50 22.78 -8.87
N ALA A 135 0.25 22.72 -9.34
CA ALA A 135 -0.43 23.87 -9.93
C ALA A 135 -0.62 25.01 -8.91
N ASP A 136 -1.02 24.69 -7.68
CA ASP A 136 -1.17 25.66 -6.60
C ASP A 136 0.17 26.30 -6.22
N ALA A 137 1.23 25.49 -6.13
CA ALA A 137 2.57 25.99 -5.86
C ALA A 137 3.07 26.93 -6.96
N GLU A 138 2.82 26.60 -8.24
CA GLU A 138 3.17 27.46 -9.36
C GLU A 138 2.39 28.78 -9.33
N ALA A 139 1.09 28.73 -9.05
CA ALA A 139 0.24 29.92 -8.92
C ALA A 139 0.75 30.84 -7.80
N LEU A 140 1.04 30.30 -6.62
CA LEU A 140 1.56 31.06 -5.48
C LEU A 140 2.94 31.68 -5.78
N LEU A 141 3.82 30.95 -6.48
CA LEU A 141 5.11 31.48 -6.90
C LEU A 141 4.97 32.59 -7.93
N ALA A 142 4.03 32.47 -8.87
CA ALA A 142 3.74 33.51 -9.86
C ALA A 142 3.22 34.78 -9.18
N GLU A 143 2.25 34.64 -8.28
CA GLU A 143 1.71 35.75 -7.48
C GLU A 143 2.82 36.40 -6.63
N GLY A 144 3.62 35.61 -5.92
CA GLY A 144 4.71 36.10 -5.10
C GLY A 144 5.78 36.84 -5.90
N ARG A 145 6.08 36.39 -7.13
CA ARG A 145 6.98 37.11 -8.06
C ARG A 145 6.39 38.44 -8.50
N GLN A 146 5.09 38.48 -8.82
CA GLN A 146 4.41 39.70 -9.20
C GLN A 146 4.39 40.72 -8.06
N LEU A 147 4.00 40.29 -6.86
CA LEU A 147 3.98 41.16 -5.68
C LEU A 147 5.38 41.70 -5.36
N ARG A 148 6.40 40.84 -5.42
CA ARG A 148 7.80 41.27 -5.23
C ARG A 148 8.21 42.32 -6.26
N ALA A 149 7.87 42.11 -7.53
CA ALA A 149 8.20 43.05 -8.60
C ALA A 149 7.52 44.41 -8.39
N GLN A 150 6.25 44.41 -7.97
CA GLN A 150 5.51 45.63 -7.61
C GLN A 150 6.16 46.36 -6.44
N MET A 151 6.46 45.68 -5.34
CA MET A 151 7.12 46.28 -4.18
C MET A 151 8.48 46.90 -4.53
N ILE A 152 9.28 46.23 -5.37
CA ILE A 152 10.56 46.78 -5.83
C ILE A 152 10.34 48.03 -6.68
N ALA A 153 9.39 48.01 -7.62
CA ALA A 153 9.09 49.15 -8.47
C ALA A 153 8.60 50.35 -7.65
N GLU A 154 7.71 50.14 -6.68
CA GLU A 154 7.22 51.18 -5.77
C GLU A 154 8.35 51.74 -4.90
N ALA A 155 9.18 50.87 -4.32
CA ALA A 155 10.32 51.29 -3.51
C ALA A 155 11.34 52.11 -4.33
N GLN A 156 11.60 51.72 -5.58
CA GLN A 156 12.49 52.46 -6.48
C GLN A 156 11.92 53.83 -6.86
N ALA A 157 10.63 53.90 -7.20
CA ALA A 157 9.97 55.16 -7.53
C ALA A 157 9.97 56.13 -6.34
N GLU A 158 9.71 55.63 -5.14
CA GLU A 158 9.75 56.45 -3.93
C GLU A 158 11.18 56.88 -3.59
N HIS A 159 12.16 55.99 -3.77
CA HIS A 159 13.57 56.33 -3.58
C HIS A 159 14.02 57.46 -4.53
N GLU A 160 13.65 57.38 -5.81
CA GLU A 160 13.94 58.42 -6.81
C GLU A 160 13.27 59.76 -6.47
N ARG A 161 12.02 59.71 -5.97
CA ARG A 161 11.29 60.88 -5.48
C ARG A 161 12.04 61.57 -4.32
N LEU A 162 12.48 60.79 -3.32
CA LEU A 162 13.21 61.32 -2.16
C LEU A 162 14.58 61.90 -2.52
N ILE A 163 15.31 61.28 -3.46
CA ILE A 163 16.56 61.82 -3.97
C ILE A 163 16.31 63.18 -4.62
N THR A 164 15.33 63.25 -5.51
CA THR A 164 14.98 64.49 -6.23
C THR A 164 14.57 65.60 -5.25
N GLU A 165 13.72 65.28 -4.26
CA GLU A 165 13.28 66.23 -3.24
C GLU A 165 14.47 66.77 -2.42
N THR A 166 15.41 65.88 -2.06
CA THR A 166 16.63 66.26 -1.33
C THR A 166 17.55 67.14 -2.18
N GLU A 167 17.70 66.86 -3.48
CA GLU A 167 18.54 67.65 -4.40
C GLU A 167 17.95 69.05 -4.64
N VAL A 168 16.64 69.14 -4.86
CA VAL A 168 15.93 70.42 -5.00
C VAL A 168 16.09 71.25 -3.73
N TYR A 169 15.94 70.64 -2.55
CA TYR A 169 16.15 71.34 -1.28
C TYR A 169 17.57 71.89 -1.14
N ARG A 170 18.60 71.07 -1.41
CA ARG A 170 20.01 71.50 -1.36
C ARG A 170 20.29 72.65 -2.33
N SER A 171 19.84 72.51 -3.58
CA SER A 171 20.00 73.55 -4.62
C SER A 171 19.30 74.85 -4.24
N ALA A 172 18.10 74.78 -3.65
CA ALA A 172 17.38 75.95 -3.16
C ALA A 172 18.13 76.65 -2.01
N VAL A 173 18.71 75.89 -1.08
CA VAL A 173 19.54 76.44 0.01
C VAL A 173 20.80 77.11 -0.55
N ASP A 174 21.54 76.44 -1.42
CA ASP A 174 22.75 77.00 -2.04
C ASP A 174 22.44 78.30 -2.80
N ARG A 175 21.33 78.35 -3.54
CA ARG A 175 20.90 79.54 -4.27
C ARG A 175 20.47 80.68 -3.35
N ALA A 176 19.83 80.36 -2.21
CA ALA A 176 19.46 81.36 -1.21
C ALA A 176 20.70 81.98 -0.56
N ASP A 177 21.70 81.18 -0.22
CA ASP A 177 22.98 81.64 0.32
C ASP A 177 23.73 82.53 -0.68
N GLU A 178 23.77 82.13 -1.95
CA GLU A 178 24.38 82.93 -3.02
C GLU A 178 23.67 84.28 -3.20
N LEU A 179 22.33 84.29 -3.26
CA LEU A 179 21.54 85.51 -3.39
C LEU A 179 21.72 86.43 -2.16
N GLY A 180 21.82 85.85 -0.97
CA GLY A 180 22.14 86.57 0.26
C GLY A 180 23.51 87.23 0.18
N ALA A 181 24.54 86.49 -0.24
CA ALA A 181 25.89 87.03 -0.43
C ALA A 181 25.93 88.15 -1.47
N GLN A 182 25.24 87.99 -2.60
CA GLN A 182 25.10 89.00 -3.65
C GLN A 182 24.42 90.27 -3.11
N SER A 183 23.30 90.13 -2.41
CA SER A 183 22.56 91.26 -1.83
C SER A 183 23.40 92.02 -0.81
N HIS A 184 24.16 91.31 0.04
CA HIS A 184 25.07 91.92 0.99
C HIS A 184 26.22 92.67 0.30
N ALA A 185 26.81 92.10 -0.75
CA ALA A 185 27.86 92.75 -1.53
C ALA A 185 27.35 94.00 -2.25
N GLU A 186 26.16 93.94 -2.86
CA GLU A 186 25.52 95.09 -3.51
C GLU A 186 25.18 96.20 -2.51
N ALA A 187 24.63 95.86 -1.34
CA ALA A 187 24.35 96.83 -0.28
C ALA A 187 25.63 97.45 0.31
N ALA A 188 26.73 96.71 0.37
CA ALA A 188 28.03 97.26 0.76
C ALA A 188 28.58 98.21 -0.32
N ARG A 189 28.47 97.83 -1.60
CA ARG A 189 28.86 98.68 -2.74
C ARG A 189 28.05 99.97 -2.77
N MET A 190 26.72 99.89 -2.67
CA MET A 190 25.83 101.06 -2.67
C MET A 190 26.14 101.99 -1.50
N ARG A 191 26.43 101.46 -0.30
CA ARG A 191 26.89 102.28 0.83
C ARG A 191 28.21 102.99 0.52
N GLY A 192 29.20 102.29 -0.02
CA GLY A 192 30.47 102.90 -0.42
C GLY A 192 30.29 104.00 -1.47
N GLU A 193 29.46 103.77 -2.49
CA GLU A 193 29.14 104.77 -3.53
C GLU A 193 28.44 106.02 -2.93
N VAL A 194 27.51 105.82 -1.99
CA VAL A 194 26.84 106.93 -1.29
C VAL A 194 27.81 107.69 -0.41
N ASP A 195 28.67 107.00 0.34
CA ASP A 195 29.69 107.61 1.21
C ASP A 195 30.67 108.47 0.37
N GLU A 196 31.17 107.93 -0.75
CA GLU A 196 32.04 108.66 -1.69
C GLU A 196 31.33 109.87 -2.31
N TYR A 197 30.06 109.73 -2.69
CA TYR A 197 29.27 110.83 -3.24
C TYR A 197 29.07 111.94 -2.19
N VAL A 198 28.74 111.58 -0.95
CA VAL A 198 28.56 112.53 0.15
C VAL A 198 29.88 113.25 0.45
N ASP A 199 31.00 112.54 0.54
CA ASP A 199 32.32 113.14 0.76
C ASP A 199 32.69 114.13 -0.35
N THR A 200 32.51 113.72 -1.61
CA THR A 200 32.74 114.58 -2.78
C THR A 200 31.89 115.84 -2.74
N ARG A 201 30.58 115.72 -2.47
CA ARG A 201 29.67 116.87 -2.38
C ARG A 201 30.00 117.79 -1.20
N LEU A 202 30.40 117.25 -0.06
CA LEU A 202 30.84 118.03 1.09
C LEU A 202 32.14 118.78 0.81
N ALA A 203 33.09 118.16 0.10
CA ALA A 203 34.32 118.81 -0.33
C ALA A 203 34.04 119.96 -1.32
N GLU A 204 33.20 119.72 -2.34
CA GLU A 204 32.75 120.76 -3.28
C GLU A 204 32.05 121.92 -2.55
N PHE A 205 31.18 121.61 -1.58
CA PHE A 205 30.51 122.62 -0.77
C PHE A 205 31.51 123.41 0.10
N GLY A 206 32.48 122.71 0.73
CA GLY A 206 33.55 123.32 1.51
C GLY A 206 34.39 124.30 0.69
N THR A 207 34.84 123.90 -0.50
CA THR A 207 35.60 124.79 -1.41
C THR A 207 34.77 126.00 -1.86
N THR A 208 33.46 125.83 -2.04
CA THR A 208 32.53 126.93 -2.36
C THR A 208 32.41 127.92 -1.21
N LEU A 209 32.23 127.43 0.02
CA LEU A 209 32.19 128.26 1.23
C LEU A 209 33.50 129.01 1.46
N GLU A 210 34.67 128.37 1.28
CA GLU A 210 35.97 129.05 1.38
C GLU A 210 36.13 130.17 0.35
N ARG A 211 35.63 129.98 -0.88
CA ARG A 211 35.64 131.02 -1.91
C ARG A 211 34.74 132.19 -1.52
N MET A 212 33.54 131.91 -0.99
CA MET A 212 32.64 132.94 -0.47
C MET A 212 33.26 133.71 0.71
N LEU A 213 33.87 133.01 1.67
CA LEU A 213 34.54 133.62 2.83
C LEU A 213 35.68 134.55 2.38
N ARG A 214 36.54 134.08 1.47
CA ARG A 214 37.60 134.92 0.87
C ARG A 214 37.06 136.16 0.16
N SER A 215 35.92 136.02 -0.54
CA SER A 215 35.25 137.17 -1.17
C SER A 215 34.75 138.18 -0.14
N VAL A 216 34.18 137.71 0.98
CA VAL A 216 33.72 138.57 2.10
C VAL A 216 34.90 139.24 2.81
N GLU A 217 35.98 138.51 3.09
CA GLU A 217 37.19 139.06 3.70
C GLU A 217 37.84 140.13 2.81
N LYS A 218 37.91 139.89 1.50
CA LYS A 218 38.40 140.86 0.53
C LYS A 218 37.51 142.11 0.47
N ALA A 219 36.19 141.95 0.48
CA ALA A 219 35.26 143.08 0.58
C ALA A 219 35.44 143.88 1.89
N ARG A 220 35.75 143.19 2.99
CA ARG A 220 36.02 143.81 4.29
C ARG A 220 37.37 144.52 4.35
N SER A 221 38.42 144.01 3.70
CA SER A 221 39.72 144.69 3.63
C SER A 221 39.63 145.94 2.75
N THR A 222 38.91 145.89 1.62
CA THR A 222 38.67 147.08 0.79
C THR A 222 37.88 148.17 1.51
N LEU A 223 37.03 147.82 2.49
CA LEU A 223 36.32 148.77 3.35
C LEU A 223 37.18 149.32 4.50
N ARG A 224 38.33 148.72 4.81
CA ARG A 224 39.27 149.21 5.84
C ARG A 224 40.41 150.06 5.28
N GLU A 225 40.64 149.99 3.97
CA GLU A 225 41.61 150.81 3.23
C GLU A 225 40.97 152.05 2.56
N ALA A 226 39.66 152.24 2.74
CA ALA A 226 38.88 153.40 2.31
C ALA A 226 38.44 154.23 3.54
#